data_AF-A0A1R0Y848-F1
#
_entry.id   AF-A0A1R0Y848-F1
#
_cell.length_a   1.000
_cell.length_b   1.000
_cell.length_c   1.000
_cell.angle_alpha   90.00
_cell.angle_beta   90.00
_cell.angle_gamma   90.00
#
_symmetry.space_group_name_H-M   'P 1'
#
loop_
_entity.id
_entity.type
_entity.pdbx_description
1 polymer ?
#
loop_
_entity_poly.entity_id
_entity_poly.type
_entity_poly.pdbx_seq_one_letter_code
_entity_poly.pdbx_strand_id
1 'polypeptide(L)'
;MRSKINAKEQMEMQYWNIEEFNQFLNSSKYHVHYIVFSLAIYTGMRRVTEGMEVLIRKAGVKKIRFHDQRHTNASFLLAIGINPKVTAERLGMTPAMFNERYSHLLPIMQEEAVDKIEAELNKYAERQLETAEK
;
A
#
# COMPACT_ATOMS: atom_id res chain seq x y z
N MET A 1 -25.49 12.33 -33.05
CA MET A 1 -25.56 12.30 -31.58
C MET A 1 -25.62 10.85 -31.11
N ARG A 2 -24.56 10.33 -30.50
CA ARG A 2 -24.60 9.15 -29.64
C ARG A 2 -23.85 9.52 -28.37
N SER A 3 -24.59 9.70 -27.28
CA SER A 3 -24.10 10.20 -26.01
C SER A 3 -23.29 9.14 -25.28
N LYS A 4 -22.16 9.58 -24.73
CA LYS A 4 -21.49 9.13 -23.49
C LYS A 4 -22.16 7.95 -22.76
N ILE A 5 -21.52 6.78 -22.78
CA ILE A 5 -21.61 5.81 -21.68
C ILE A 5 -20.17 5.35 -21.39
N ASN A 6 -19.61 5.98 -20.36
CA ASN A 6 -18.71 5.39 -19.36
C ASN A 6 -17.41 4.67 -19.81
N ALA A 7 -16.46 5.40 -20.41
CA ALA A 7 -15.05 4.96 -20.50
C ALA A 7 -14.29 5.09 -19.16
N LYS A 8 -15.01 5.31 -18.05
CA LYS A 8 -14.50 5.44 -16.69
C LYS A 8 -15.16 4.39 -15.79
N GLU A 9 -15.34 3.17 -16.30
CA GLU A 9 -15.32 2.00 -15.44
C GLU A 9 -13.97 2.04 -14.72
N GLN A 10 -13.99 2.47 -13.46
CA GLN A 10 -12.85 2.40 -12.58
C GLN A 10 -12.48 0.91 -12.51
N MET A 11 -11.52 0.47 -13.33
CA MET A 11 -10.96 -0.87 -13.19
C MET A 11 -10.55 -1.01 -11.73
N GLU A 12 -11.27 -1.83 -10.96
CA GLU A 12 -10.94 -2.09 -9.57
C GLU A 12 -9.46 -2.43 -9.50
N MET A 13 -8.67 -1.55 -8.88
CA MET A 13 -7.24 -1.75 -8.77
C MET A 13 -7.03 -2.99 -7.92
N GLN A 14 -6.49 -4.03 -8.53
CA GLN A 14 -6.14 -5.25 -7.82
C GLN A 14 -4.78 -5.01 -7.16
N TYR A 15 -4.69 -5.20 -5.85
CA TYR A 15 -3.44 -5.12 -5.09
C TYR A 15 -3.47 -6.18 -3.99
N TRP A 16 -2.30 -6.50 -3.43
CA TRP A 16 -2.21 -7.30 -2.22
C TRP A 16 -2.20 -6.40 -0.99
N ASN A 17 -2.93 -6.82 0.05
CA ASN A 17 -2.71 -6.28 1.38
C ASN A 17 -1.42 -6.85 2.00
N ILE A 18 -1.05 -6.38 3.20
CA ILE A 18 0.19 -6.80 3.89
C ILE A 18 0.20 -8.30 4.17
N GLU A 19 -0.95 -8.89 4.49
CA GLU A 19 -1.06 -10.31 4.83
C GLU A 19 -0.85 -11.20 3.61
N GLU A 20 -1.57 -10.91 2.52
CA GLU A 20 -1.41 -11.59 1.23
C GLU A 20 0.02 -11.44 0.71
N PHE A 21 0.62 -10.26 0.89
CA PHE A 21 2.02 -10.02 0.54
C PHE A 21 2.98 -10.95 1.31
N ASN A 22 2.83 -11.03 2.63
CA ASN A 22 3.68 -11.88 3.46
C ASN A 22 3.50 -13.36 3.11
N GLN A 23 2.28 -13.78 2.82
CA GLN A 23 1.97 -15.15 2.38
C GLN A 23 2.67 -15.49 1.06
N PHE A 24 2.67 -14.55 0.10
CA PHE A 24 3.37 -14.70 -1.18
C PHE A 24 4.90 -14.76 -1.01
N LEU A 25 5.48 -13.85 -0.22
CA LEU A 25 6.92 -13.84 0.04
C LEU A 25 7.39 -15.14 0.70
N ASN A 26 6.68 -15.61 1.73
CA ASN A 26 7.01 -16.86 2.40
C ASN A 26 6.97 -18.06 1.44
N SER A 27 5.99 -18.09 0.54
CA SER A 27 5.83 -19.16 -0.45
C SER A 27 6.94 -19.18 -1.51
N SER A 28 7.59 -18.03 -1.73
CA SER A 28 8.68 -17.85 -2.70
C SER A 28 10.08 -17.83 -2.07
N LYS A 29 10.20 -18.02 -0.74
CA LYS A 29 11.46 -17.90 0.02
C LYS A 29 12.66 -18.69 -0.55
N TYR A 30 12.39 -19.83 -1.18
CA TYR A 30 13.42 -20.71 -1.78
C TYR A 30 13.45 -20.65 -3.31
N HIS A 31 12.70 -19.74 -3.93
CA HIS A 31 12.65 -19.60 -5.38
C HIS A 31 13.75 -18.65 -5.86
N VAL A 32 14.38 -18.95 -7.00
CA VAL A 32 15.48 -18.14 -7.57
C VAL A 32 15.09 -16.67 -7.80
N HIS A 33 13.81 -16.41 -8.05
CA HIS A 33 13.28 -15.06 -8.25
C HIS A 33 12.84 -14.35 -6.95
N TYR A 34 13.06 -14.91 -5.76
CA TYR A 34 12.69 -14.30 -4.47
C TYR A 34 13.16 -12.85 -4.34
N ILE A 35 14.44 -12.61 -4.67
CA ILE A 35 15.04 -11.26 -4.61
C ILE A 35 14.32 -10.32 -5.58
N VAL A 36 13.98 -10.79 -6.78
CA VAL A 36 13.26 -9.98 -7.78
C VAL A 36 11.84 -9.67 -7.34
N PHE A 37 11.13 -10.60 -6.71
CA PHE A 37 9.80 -10.35 -6.16
C PHE A 37 9.82 -9.37 -4.98
N SER A 38 10.78 -9.54 -4.09
CA SER A 38 11.02 -8.60 -2.99
C SER A 38 11.29 -7.20 -3.55
N LEU A 39 12.26 -7.07 -4.48
CA LEU A 39 12.60 -5.80 -5.12
C LEU A 39 11.43 -5.19 -5.89
N ALA A 40 10.68 -6.00 -6.65
CA ALA A 40 9.56 -5.49 -7.45
C ALA A 40 8.50 -4.81 -6.60
N ILE A 41 8.34 -5.26 -5.36
CA ILE A 41 7.41 -4.68 -4.39
C ILE A 41 8.03 -3.43 -3.75
N TYR A 42 9.30 -3.46 -3.35
CA TYR A 42 9.98 -2.28 -2.81
C TYR A 42 10.09 -1.13 -3.83
N THR A 43 10.31 -1.45 -5.11
CA THR A 43 10.59 -0.46 -6.15
C THR A 43 9.40 -0.20 -7.10
N GLY A 44 8.33 -0.99 -7.03
CA GLY A 44 7.18 -0.89 -7.94
C GLY A 44 7.54 -1.15 -9.41
N MET A 45 8.39 -2.15 -9.68
CA MET A 45 8.86 -2.50 -11.03
C MET A 45 7.69 -2.80 -11.99
N ARG A 46 7.86 -2.44 -13.27
CA ARG A 46 6.80 -2.52 -14.29
C ARG A 46 6.90 -3.71 -15.26
N ARG A 47 8.02 -4.44 -15.28
CA ARG A 47 8.22 -5.62 -16.14
C ARG A 47 9.08 -6.68 -15.47
N VAL A 48 8.83 -7.92 -15.90
CA VAL A 48 9.56 -9.20 -15.66
C VAL A 48 9.03 -10.06 -14.50
N THR A 49 8.54 -11.25 -14.85
CA THR A 49 9.04 -12.57 -14.38
C THR A 49 8.12 -13.67 -14.92
N GLU A 50 8.69 -14.63 -15.65
CA GLU A 50 8.04 -15.94 -15.80
C GLU A 50 8.02 -16.62 -14.42
N GLY A 51 6.88 -17.18 -14.03
CA GLY A 51 6.72 -17.91 -12.77
C GLY A 51 5.93 -17.19 -11.65
N MET A 52 5.62 -15.90 -11.78
CA MET A 52 4.76 -15.19 -10.79
C MET A 52 3.40 -15.89 -10.64
N GLU A 53 2.76 -16.29 -11.74
CA GLU A 53 1.45 -16.96 -11.69
C GLU A 53 1.47 -18.29 -10.93
N VAL A 54 2.55 -19.07 -11.06
CA VAL A 54 2.71 -20.34 -10.34
C VAL A 54 2.80 -20.08 -8.84
N LEU A 55 3.57 -19.06 -8.45
CA LEU A 55 3.75 -18.70 -7.05
C LEU A 55 2.50 -18.08 -6.44
N ILE A 56 1.73 -17.28 -7.19
CA ILE A 56 0.42 -16.79 -6.76
C ILE A 56 -0.50 -17.95 -6.43
N ARG A 57 -0.61 -18.93 -7.34
CA ARG A 57 -1.43 -20.12 -7.12
C ARG A 57 -0.96 -20.93 -5.91
N LYS A 58 0.36 -21.12 -5.76
CA LYS A 58 0.95 -21.84 -4.64
C LYS A 58 0.72 -21.13 -3.30
N ALA A 59 0.82 -19.80 -3.29
CA ALA A 59 0.61 -19.00 -2.11
C ALA A 59 -0.87 -18.88 -1.73
N GLY A 60 -1.78 -19.13 -2.67
CA GLY A 60 -3.23 -18.99 -2.43
C GLY A 60 -3.67 -17.53 -2.33
N VAL A 61 -2.90 -16.60 -2.90
CA VAL A 61 -3.19 -15.16 -2.85
C VAL A 61 -3.93 -14.70 -4.09
N LYS A 62 -4.56 -13.54 -4.00
CA LYS A 62 -5.28 -12.90 -5.11
C LYS A 62 -4.41 -12.81 -6.37
N LYS A 63 -4.97 -13.16 -7.54
CA LYS A 63 -4.26 -12.98 -8.81
C LYS A 63 -4.19 -11.50 -9.18
N ILE A 64 -2.98 -10.95 -9.23
CA ILE A 64 -2.70 -9.59 -9.71
C ILE A 64 -1.71 -9.64 -10.88
N ARG A 65 -1.72 -8.65 -11.76
CA ARG A 65 -0.70 -8.54 -12.81
C ARG A 65 0.59 -8.00 -12.21
N PHE A 66 1.72 -8.25 -12.85
CA PHE A 66 3.01 -7.81 -12.34
C PHE A 66 3.07 -6.29 -12.11
N HIS A 67 2.56 -5.49 -13.05
CA HIS A 67 2.54 -4.03 -12.91
C HIS A 67 1.57 -3.54 -11.82
N ASP A 68 0.64 -4.37 -11.37
CA ASP A 68 -0.26 -4.06 -10.26
C ASP A 68 0.48 -4.13 -8.89
N GLN A 69 1.70 -4.70 -8.82
CA GLN A 69 2.54 -4.62 -7.62
C GLN A 69 2.88 -3.17 -7.24
N ARG A 70 2.82 -2.22 -8.20
CA ARG A 70 2.96 -0.80 -7.91
C ARG A 70 1.82 -0.25 -7.04
N HIS A 71 0.61 -0.81 -7.17
CA HIS A 71 -0.53 -0.50 -6.29
C HIS A 71 -0.33 -1.12 -4.91
N THR A 72 0.20 -2.34 -4.87
CA THR A 72 0.60 -3.01 -3.61
C THR A 72 1.64 -2.18 -2.85
N ASN A 73 2.67 -1.67 -3.53
CA ASN A 73 3.68 -0.79 -2.91
C ASN A 73 3.06 0.52 -2.39
N ALA A 74 2.18 1.16 -3.17
CA ALA A 74 1.50 2.38 -2.73
C ALA A 74 0.65 2.12 -1.47
N SER A 75 -0.14 1.05 -1.46
CA SER A 75 -0.94 0.64 -0.31
C SER A 75 -0.07 0.32 0.90
N PHE A 76 1.04 -0.41 0.71
CA PHE A 76 1.99 -0.75 1.76
C PHE A 76 2.60 0.50 2.41
N LEU A 77 3.07 1.45 1.60
CA LEU A 77 3.67 2.69 2.11
C LEU A 77 2.66 3.53 2.90
N LEU A 78 1.41 3.61 2.44
CA LEU A 78 0.35 4.31 3.18
C LEU A 78 -0.01 3.61 4.49
N ALA A 79 -0.09 2.27 4.48
CA ALA A 79 -0.44 1.46 5.65
C ALA A 79 0.62 1.45 6.75
N ILE A 80 1.87 1.83 6.45
CA ILE A 80 2.92 2.06 7.47
C ILE A 80 3.05 3.55 7.83
N GLY A 81 2.10 4.38 7.41
CA GLY A 81 2.03 5.80 7.75
C GLY A 81 2.97 6.72 6.95
N ILE A 82 3.53 6.28 5.80
CA ILE A 82 4.31 7.18 4.95
C ILE A 82 3.41 8.23 4.34
N ASN A 83 3.86 9.49 4.41
CA ASN A 83 3.14 10.62 3.85
C ASN A 83 2.81 10.41 2.36
N PRO A 84 1.56 10.66 1.91
CA PRO A 84 1.15 10.50 0.52
C PRO A 84 2.02 11.22 -0.50
N LYS A 85 2.55 12.41 -0.16
CA LYS A 85 3.48 13.16 -1.01
C LYS A 85 4.80 12.41 -1.18
N VAL A 86 5.36 11.88 -0.10
CA VAL A 86 6.60 11.10 -0.11
C VAL A 86 6.39 9.80 -0.88
N THR A 87 5.24 9.15 -0.71
CA THR A 87 4.85 7.96 -1.48
C THR A 87 4.75 8.27 -2.98
N ALA A 88 4.14 9.41 -3.36
CA ALA A 88 4.05 9.85 -4.75
C ALA A 88 5.44 10.08 -5.37
N GLU A 89 6.32 10.77 -4.65
CA GLU A 89 7.72 11.03 -5.07
C GLU A 89 8.50 9.73 -5.26
N ARG A 90 8.41 8.78 -4.31
CA ARG A 90 9.04 7.45 -4.42
C ARG A 90 8.57 6.66 -5.63
N LEU A 91 7.29 6.79 -5.98
CA LEU A 91 6.75 6.16 -7.18
C LEU A 91 7.10 6.93 -8.45
N GLY A 92 7.67 8.14 -8.38
CA GLY A 92 7.94 8.99 -9.53
C GLY A 92 6.66 9.50 -10.20
N MET A 93 5.68 9.90 -9.40
CA MET A 93 4.43 10.53 -9.87
C MET A 93 4.16 11.84 -9.13
N THR A 94 3.34 12.70 -9.73
CA THR A 94 2.94 13.95 -9.07
C THR A 94 1.95 13.67 -7.94
N PRO A 95 1.88 14.52 -6.90
CA PRO A 95 0.88 14.38 -5.83
C PRO A 95 -0.56 14.39 -6.34
N ALA A 96 -0.85 15.16 -7.40
CA ALA A 96 -2.17 15.20 -8.03
C ALA A 96 -2.55 13.84 -8.64
N MET A 97 -1.64 13.23 -9.42
CA MET A 97 -1.85 11.89 -9.99
C MET A 97 -1.96 10.82 -8.90
N PHE A 98 -1.18 10.95 -7.82
CA PHE A 98 -1.26 10.05 -6.69
C PHE A 98 -2.64 10.11 -6.03
N ASN A 99 -3.13 11.31 -5.71
CA ASN A 99 -4.44 11.49 -5.10
C ASN A 99 -5.59 11.03 -6.01
N GLU A 100 -5.53 11.30 -7.31
CA GLU A 100 -6.53 10.78 -8.25
C GLU A 100 -6.61 9.25 -8.19
N ARG A 101 -5.48 8.58 -7.97
CA ARG A 101 -5.36 7.13 -8.04
C ARG A 101 -5.47 6.41 -6.70
N TYR A 102 -5.11 7.03 -5.59
CA TYR A 102 -5.00 6.38 -4.27
C TYR A 102 -5.75 7.11 -3.16
N SER A 103 -6.52 8.14 -3.46
CA SER A 103 -7.34 8.85 -2.46
C SER A 103 -8.25 7.93 -1.64
N HIS A 104 -8.75 6.84 -2.24
CA HIS A 104 -9.56 5.82 -1.55
C HIS A 104 -8.79 5.00 -0.52
N LEU A 105 -7.45 5.04 -0.50
CA LEU A 105 -6.60 4.40 0.51
C LEU A 105 -6.26 5.36 1.67
N LEU A 106 -6.55 6.65 1.53
CA LEU A 106 -6.35 7.66 2.58
C LEU A 106 -7.30 7.55 3.79
N PRO A 107 -8.53 6.99 3.72
CA PRO A 107 -9.38 6.81 4.89
C PRO A 107 -8.72 5.99 6.00
N ILE A 108 -7.91 4.99 5.66
CA ILE A 108 -7.10 4.20 6.61
C ILE A 108 -6.15 5.12 7.40
N MET A 109 -5.62 6.15 6.76
CA MET A 109 -4.73 7.12 7.43
C MET A 109 -5.48 8.09 8.35
N GLN A 110 -6.79 8.27 8.18
CA GLN A 110 -7.59 9.12 9.06
C GLN A 110 -7.81 8.44 10.40
N GLU A 111 -8.10 7.13 10.41
CA GLU A 111 -8.20 6.33 11.64
C GLU A 111 -6.87 6.37 12.41
N GLU A 112 -5.74 6.08 11.74
CA GLU A 112 -4.42 6.19 12.38
C GLU A 112 -4.09 7.60 12.90
N ALA A 113 -4.57 8.65 12.22
CA ALA A 113 -4.34 10.02 12.67
C ALA A 113 -5.11 10.33 13.95
N VAL A 114 -6.34 9.82 14.08
CA VAL A 114 -7.14 9.93 15.30
C VAL A 114 -6.45 9.21 16.46
N ASP A 115 -6.01 7.96 16.25
CA ASP A 115 -5.31 7.17 17.29
C ASP A 115 -4.04 7.90 17.78
N LYS A 116 -3.29 8.51 16.86
CA LYS A 116 -2.08 9.30 17.21
C LYS A 116 -2.43 10.56 18.00
N ILE A 117 -3.51 11.25 17.64
CA ILE A 117 -3.98 12.43 18.38
C ILE A 117 -4.40 12.02 19.79
N GLU A 118 -5.18 10.95 19.93
CA GLU A 118 -5.63 10.44 21.22
C GLU A 118 -4.43 10.06 22.11
N ALA A 119 -3.45 9.36 21.55
CA ALA A 119 -2.23 9.00 22.27
C ALA A 119 -1.44 10.22 22.77
N GLU A 120 -1.31 11.29 21.97
CA GLU A 120 -0.61 12.51 22.40
C GLU A 120 -1.40 13.31 23.44
N LEU A 121 -2.73 13.37 23.32
CA LEU A 121 -3.59 14.01 24.32
C LEU A 121 -3.51 13.30 25.68
N ASN A 122 -3.51 11.96 25.68
CA ASN A 122 -3.36 11.17 26.90
C ASN A 122 -2.00 11.41 27.58
N LYS A 123 -0.91 11.41 26.82
CA LYS A 123 0.43 11.76 27.35
C LYS A 123 0.47 13.16 27.95
N TYR A 124 -0.23 14.12 27.35
CA TYR A 124 -0.30 15.47 27.89
C TYR A 124 -1.07 15.50 29.21
N ALA A 125 -2.21 14.81 29.29
CA ALA A 125 -3.01 14.72 30.52
C ALA A 125 -2.23 14.08 31.67
N GLU A 126 -1.51 12.98 31.42
CA GLU A 126 -0.66 12.31 32.40
C GLU A 126 0.43 13.24 32.95
N ARG A 127 1.13 13.98 32.08
CA ARG A 127 2.15 14.96 32.51
C ARG A 127 1.57 16.09 33.36
N GLN A 128 0.34 16.55 33.07
CA GLN A 128 -0.30 17.60 33.86
C GLN A 128 -0.67 17.10 35.26
N LEU A 129 -1.14 15.85 35.38
CA LEU A 129 -1.42 15.21 36.67
C LEU A 129 -0.15 15.04 37.51
N GLU A 130 0.95 14.55 36.93
CA GLU A 130 2.25 14.41 37.61
C GLU A 130 2.85 15.75 38.08
N THR A 131 2.51 16.85 37.40
CA THR A 131 2.97 18.20 37.75
C THR A 131 2.10 18.83 38.83
N ALA A 132 0.82 18.43 38.92
CA ALA A 132 -0.13 18.93 39.93
C ALA A 132 -0.03 18.20 41.28
N GLU A 133 0.55 16.99 41.30
CA GLU A 133 0.79 16.19 42.52
C GLU A 133 2.14 16.48 43.20
N LYS A 134 2.97 17.37 42.64
CA LYS A 134 4.24 17.86 43.21
C LYS A 134 4.11 19.26 43.78
#